data_AF-A0A7S2VXR9-F1
#
_entry.id   AF-A0A7S2VXR9-F1
#
_cell.length_a   1.000
_cell.length_b   1.000
_cell.length_c   1.000
_cell.angle_alpha   90.00
_cell.angle_beta   90.00
_cell.angle_gamma   90.00
#
_symmetry.space_group_name_H-M   'P 1'
#
loop_
_entity.id
_entity.type
_entity.pdbx_description
1 polymer ?
#
loop_
_entity_poly.entity_id
_entity_poly.type
_entity_poly.pdbx_seq_one_letter_code
_entity_poly.pdbx_strand_id
1 'polypeptide(L)'
;FSSRIPMNFSNLSFRKKIFSLLALPMLGFLWLSISSIIDGVAIKNEMSIIAPLTKLSVVYSELVHELQKERGMTAGFLGSKGTKFAKKLQSQRQNTDQKRVKQESFWDDNDFSLNEIKQLNETI
;
A
#
# COMPACT_ATOMS: atom_id res chain seq x y z
N PHE A 1 -15.03 -22.97 -54.77
CA PHE A 1 -13.75 -22.62 -55.42
C PHE A 1 -13.15 -21.45 -54.63
N SER A 2 -12.12 -21.71 -53.83
CA SER A 2 -11.56 -20.76 -52.85
C SER A 2 -10.72 -19.71 -53.56
N SER A 3 -11.14 -18.44 -53.56
CA SER A 3 -10.32 -17.31 -53.99
C SER A 3 -9.36 -16.92 -52.87
N ARG A 4 -8.17 -17.54 -52.85
CA ARG A 4 -7.05 -17.03 -52.06
C ARG A 4 -6.63 -15.70 -52.67
N ILE A 5 -6.67 -14.62 -51.90
CA ILE A 5 -6.04 -13.35 -52.26
C ILE A 5 -4.53 -13.58 -52.21
N PRO A 6 -3.78 -13.59 -53.34
CA PRO A 6 -2.34 -13.66 -53.27
C PRO A 6 -1.82 -12.28 -52.88
N MET A 7 -1.40 -12.11 -51.62
CA MET A 7 -0.68 -10.92 -51.19
C MET A 7 0.72 -10.95 -51.83
N ASN A 8 0.88 -10.19 -52.91
CA ASN A 8 2.05 -10.24 -53.79
C ASN A 8 3.19 -9.38 -53.20
N PHE A 9 4.06 -9.95 -52.35
CA PHE A 9 5.23 -9.30 -51.74
C PHE A 9 6.40 -9.04 -52.73
N SER A 10 6.21 -9.34 -54.02
CA SER A 10 7.25 -9.40 -55.05
C SER A 10 7.69 -8.04 -55.59
N ASN A 11 6.87 -6.98 -55.47
CA ASN A 11 7.15 -5.65 -56.04
C ASN A 11 7.63 -4.57 -55.04
N LEU A 12 7.97 -4.96 -53.80
CA LEU A 12 8.52 -4.02 -52.83
C LEU A 12 10.03 -3.86 -53.02
N SER A 13 10.50 -2.61 -53.22
CA SER A 13 11.92 -2.25 -53.22
C SER A 13 12.63 -2.86 -52.00
N PHE A 14 13.86 -3.37 -52.18
CA PHE A 14 14.65 -4.03 -51.15
C PHE A 14 14.64 -3.30 -49.79
N ARG A 15 14.67 -1.96 -49.81
CA ARG A 15 14.55 -1.12 -48.60
C ARG A 15 13.25 -1.38 -47.82
N LYS A 16 12.10 -1.45 -48.49
CA LYS A 16 10.79 -1.68 -47.85
C LYS A 16 10.68 -3.09 -47.25
N LYS A 17 11.34 -4.10 -47.85
CA LYS A 17 11.41 -5.46 -47.28
C LYS A 17 12.18 -5.46 -45.95
N ILE A 18 13.32 -4.77 -45.89
CA ILE A 18 14.10 -4.61 -44.66
C ILE A 18 13.31 -3.82 -43.59
N PHE A 19 12.66 -2.71 -43.98
CA PHE A 19 11.81 -1.95 -43.06
C PHE A 19 10.66 -2.78 -42.49
N SER A 20 9.97 -3.58 -43.32
CA SER A 20 8.88 -4.43 -42.84
C SER A 20 9.37 -5.52 -41.87
N LEU A 21 10.57 -6.06 -42.10
CA LEU A 21 11.17 -7.08 -41.23
C LEU A 21 11.53 -6.51 -39.86
N LEU A 22 11.94 -5.22 -39.80
CA LEU A 22 12.24 -4.51 -38.55
C LEU A 22 11.00 -3.92 -37.87
N ALA A 23 10.02 -3.47 -38.65
CA ALA A 23 8.79 -2.87 -38.12
C ALA A 23 7.99 -3.87 -37.28
N LEU A 24 7.94 -5.13 -37.70
CA LEU A 24 7.18 -6.17 -36.99
C LEU A 24 7.67 -6.39 -35.53
N PRO A 25 8.96 -6.66 -35.25
CA PRO A 25 9.45 -6.77 -33.88
C PRO A 25 9.38 -5.44 -33.13
N MET A 26 9.59 -4.30 -33.80
CA MET A 26 9.45 -2.98 -33.16
C MET A 26 8.03 -2.71 -32.68
N LEU A 27 7.01 -3.06 -33.47
CA LEU A 27 5.62 -2.96 -33.04
C LEU A 27 5.31 -3.87 -31.86
N GLY A 28 5.89 -5.07 -31.83
CA GLY A 28 5.81 -5.97 -30.67
C GLY A 28 6.42 -5.36 -29.41
N PHE A 29 7.62 -4.78 -29.51
CA PHE A 29 8.25 -4.09 -28.38
C PHE A 29 7.46 -2.86 -27.93
N LEU A 30 6.90 -2.08 -28.86
CA LEU A 30 6.06 -0.94 -28.55
C LEU A 30 4.80 -1.37 -27.80
N TRP A 31 4.12 -2.42 -28.28
CA TRP A 31 2.95 -2.98 -27.62
C TRP A 31 3.28 -3.44 -26.19
N LEU A 32 4.35 -4.23 -26.03
CA LEU A 32 4.78 -4.71 -24.71
C LEU A 32 5.14 -3.54 -23.78
N SER A 33 5.84 -2.52 -24.27
CA SER A 33 6.21 -1.34 -23.49
C SER A 33 4.98 -0.58 -23.00
N ILE A 34 3.99 -0.37 -23.88
CA ILE A 34 2.73 0.29 -23.53
C ILE A 34 1.98 -0.53 -22.48
N SER A 35 1.87 -1.86 -22.68
CA SER A 35 1.24 -2.76 -21.70
C SER A 35 1.91 -2.67 -20.34
N SER A 36 3.24 -2.76 -20.29
CA SER A 36 4.00 -2.67 -19.04
C SER A 36 3.84 -1.32 -18.34
N ILE A 37 3.70 -0.22 -19.08
CA ILE A 37 3.43 1.10 -18.50
C ILE A 37 2.02 1.13 -17.88
N ILE A 38 1.01 0.59 -18.58
CA ILE A 38 -0.36 0.53 -18.06
C ILE A 38 -0.42 -0.28 -16.77
N ASP A 39 0.19 -1.47 -16.77
CA ASP A 39 0.26 -2.35 -15.60
C ASP A 39 1.01 -1.66 -14.44
N GLY A 40 2.13 -0.99 -14.75
CA GLY A 40 2.90 -0.24 -13.76
C GLY A 40 2.12 0.91 -13.13
N VAL A 41 1.29 1.61 -13.91
CA VAL A 41 0.42 2.67 -13.41
C VAL A 41 -0.69 2.10 -12.54
N ALA A 42 -1.30 0.97 -12.94
CA ALA A 42 -2.33 0.29 -12.13
C ALA A 42 -1.77 -0.16 -10.77
N ILE A 43 -0.62 -0.81 -10.76
CA ILE A 43 0.08 -1.24 -9.53
C ILE A 43 0.44 -0.04 -8.65
N LYS A 44 0.94 1.06 -9.25
CA LYS A 44 1.24 2.29 -8.50
C LYS A 44 -0.01 2.85 -7.80
N ASN A 45 -1.15 2.87 -8.50
CA ASN A 45 -2.40 3.38 -7.95
C ASN A 45 -2.88 2.50 -6.79
N GLU A 46 -2.84 1.18 -6.94
CA GLU A 46 -3.17 0.24 -5.87
C GLU A 46 -2.24 0.43 -4.66
N MET A 47 -0.93 0.56 -4.89
CA MET A 47 0.06 0.78 -3.83
C MET A 47 -0.16 2.11 -3.08
N SER A 48 -0.65 3.15 -3.76
CA SER A 48 -0.97 4.42 -3.11
C SER A 48 -2.09 4.32 -2.07
N ILE A 49 -2.93 3.29 -2.16
CA ILE A 49 -3.99 2.99 -1.19
C ILE A 49 -3.48 2.02 -0.11
N ILE A 50 -2.79 0.95 -0.50
CA ILE A 50 -2.39 -0.14 0.42
C ILE A 50 -1.21 0.25 1.32
N ALA A 51 -0.24 1.01 0.80
CA ALA A 51 0.95 1.39 1.56
C ALA A 51 0.65 2.20 2.84
N PRO A 52 -0.18 3.27 2.80
CA PRO A 52 -0.51 4.02 4.02
C PRO A 52 -1.32 3.16 5.01
N LEU A 53 -2.21 2.29 4.54
CA LEU A 53 -2.98 1.36 5.41
C LEU A 53 -2.08 0.34 6.11
N THR A 54 -1.10 -0.22 5.40
CA THR A 54 -0.12 -1.13 5.99
C THR A 54 0.69 -0.42 7.08
N LYS A 55 1.09 0.83 6.82
CA LYS A 55 1.82 1.63 7.81
C LYS A 55 0.93 2.02 9.00
N LEU A 56 -0.33 2.34 8.76
CA LEU A 56 -1.34 2.59 9.79
C LEU A 56 -1.45 1.38 10.73
N SER A 57 -1.56 0.16 10.19
CA SER A 57 -1.60 -1.07 10.98
C SER A 57 -0.39 -1.24 11.91
N VAL A 58 0.81 -0.89 11.44
CA VAL A 58 2.02 -0.90 12.29
C VAL A 58 1.90 0.12 13.43
N VAL A 59 1.42 1.33 13.14
CA VAL A 59 1.26 2.40 14.14
C VAL A 59 0.20 2.01 15.20
N TYR A 60 -0.93 1.43 14.79
CA TYR A 60 -1.92 0.88 15.72
C TYR A 60 -1.35 -0.28 16.54
N SER A 61 -0.56 -1.18 15.94
CA SER A 61 0.07 -2.28 16.67
C SER A 61 1.02 -1.80 17.77
N GLU A 62 1.81 -0.75 17.50
CA GLU A 62 2.64 -0.09 18.51
C GLU A 62 1.80 0.48 19.66
N LEU A 63 0.68 1.15 19.35
CA LEU A 63 -0.23 1.70 20.37
C LEU A 63 -0.88 0.59 21.20
N VAL A 64 -1.41 -0.45 20.56
CA VAL A 64 -2.01 -1.62 21.22
C VAL A 64 -1.00 -2.29 22.16
N HIS A 65 0.27 -2.40 21.75
CA HIS A 65 1.32 -2.97 22.59
C HIS A 65 1.54 -2.17 23.89
N GLU A 66 1.56 -0.84 23.82
CA GLU A 66 1.69 0.01 25.01
C GLU A 66 0.41 0.00 25.87
N LEU A 67 -0.77 -0.01 25.25
CA LEU A 67 -2.05 -0.17 25.95
C LEU A 67 -2.12 -1.51 26.71
N GLN A 68 -1.61 -2.59 26.13
CA GLN A 68 -1.55 -3.90 26.80
C GLN A 68 -0.65 -3.87 28.04
N LYS A 69 0.52 -3.22 27.95
CA LYS A 69 1.40 -3.02 29.11
C LYS A 69 0.71 -2.18 30.18
N GLU A 70 0.08 -1.08 29.78
CA GLU A 70 -0.62 -0.20 30.70
C GLU A 70 -1.77 -0.92 31.41
N ARG A 71 -2.57 -1.70 30.67
CA ARG A 71 -3.64 -2.54 31.24
C ARG A 71 -3.10 -3.53 32.26
N GLY A 72 -2.01 -4.23 31.94
CA GLY A 72 -1.36 -5.17 32.86
C GLY A 72 -0.85 -4.49 34.13
N MET A 73 -0.21 -3.32 34.00
CA MET A 73 0.28 -2.54 35.15
C MET A 73 -0.86 -1.95 35.98
N THR A 74 -1.94 -1.50 35.34
CA THR A 74 -3.14 -0.99 36.01
C THR A 74 -3.80 -2.09 36.82
N ALA A 75 -3.96 -3.30 36.26
CA ALA A 75 -4.47 -4.45 37.00
C ALA A 75 -3.58 -4.80 38.21
N GLY A 76 -2.25 -4.77 38.04
CA GLY A 76 -1.30 -4.99 39.15
C GLY A 76 -1.36 -3.90 40.22
N PHE A 77 -1.51 -2.64 39.82
CA PHE A 77 -1.69 -1.50 40.72
C PHE A 77 -2.97 -1.64 41.54
N LEU A 78 -4.12 -1.88 40.87
CA LEU A 78 -5.42 -2.07 41.54
C LEU A 78 -5.41 -3.30 42.44
N GLY A 79 -4.91 -4.44 41.98
CA GLY A 79 -4.82 -5.68 42.77
C GLY A 79 -3.92 -5.54 44.01
N SER A 80 -2.96 -4.62 43.97
CA SER A 80 -2.09 -4.31 45.12
C SER A 80 -2.64 -3.18 46.02
N LYS A 81 -3.87 -2.72 45.81
CA LYS A 81 -4.45 -1.54 46.49
C LYS A 81 -3.59 -0.28 46.36
N GLY A 82 -2.97 -0.11 45.18
CA GLY A 82 -2.15 1.06 44.84
C GLY A 82 -0.70 1.02 45.31
N THR A 83 -0.23 -0.09 45.88
CA THR A 83 1.12 -0.18 46.48
C THR A 83 2.21 -0.61 45.50
N LYS A 84 1.88 -1.44 44.51
CA LYS A 84 2.81 -1.92 43.47
C LYS A 84 2.58 -1.19 42.16
N PHE A 85 3.62 -1.05 41.34
CA PHE A 85 3.59 -0.46 40.01
C PHE A 85 3.29 1.05 39.90
N ALA A 86 3.03 1.79 40.99
CA ALA A 86 2.69 3.23 40.94
C ALA A 86 3.61 4.07 40.04
N LYS A 87 4.94 4.03 40.27
CA LYS A 87 5.92 4.75 39.45
C LYS A 87 6.02 4.24 38.02
N LYS A 88 5.95 2.91 37.82
CA LYS A 88 6.02 2.30 36.49
C LYS A 88 4.80 2.63 35.65
N LEU A 89 3.61 2.64 36.26
CA LEU A 89 2.35 2.97 35.61
C LEU A 89 2.32 4.43 35.14
N GLN A 90 2.88 5.36 35.92
CA GLN A 90 3.00 6.76 35.50
C GLN A 90 3.86 6.89 34.24
N SER A 91 5.03 6.26 34.21
CA SER A 91 5.89 6.25 33.00
C SER A 91 5.22 5.51 31.83
N GLN A 92 4.52 4.41 32.10
CA GLN A 92 3.83 3.65 31.07
C GLN A 92 2.71 4.46 30.41
N ARG A 93 1.94 5.24 31.18
CA ARG A 93 0.92 6.16 30.64
C ARG A 93 1.51 7.17 29.66
N GLN A 94 2.66 7.75 30.01
CA GLN A 94 3.37 8.67 29.10
C GLN A 94 3.80 7.98 27.80
N ASN A 95 4.25 6.73 27.86
CA ASN A 95 4.60 5.96 26.66
C ASN A 95 3.36 5.67 25.80
N THR A 96 2.24 5.28 26.42
CA THR A 96 0.96 5.09 25.72
C THR A 96 0.49 6.37 25.04
N ASP A 97 0.53 7.51 25.76
CA ASP A 97 0.14 8.81 25.21
C ASP A 97 1.01 9.22 24.02
N GLN A 98 2.32 8.98 24.08
CA GLN A 98 3.22 9.24 22.94
C GLN A 98 2.82 8.42 21.70
N LYS A 99 2.45 7.14 21.88
CA LYS A 99 1.99 6.30 20.77
C LYS A 99 0.64 6.71 20.24
N ARG A 100 -0.26 7.17 21.11
CA ARG A 100 -1.57 7.69 20.73
C ARG A 100 -1.43 8.95 19.88
N VAL A 101 -0.63 9.92 20.33
CA VAL A 101 -0.35 11.14 19.53
C VAL A 101 0.26 10.80 18.18
N LYS A 102 1.20 9.84 18.11
CA LYS A 102 1.78 9.38 16.84
C LYS A 102 0.74 8.74 15.92
N GLN A 103 -0.24 8.03 16.47
CA GLN A 103 -1.34 7.43 15.71
C GLN A 103 -2.30 8.51 15.19
N GLU A 104 -2.70 9.45 16.04
CA GLU A 104 -3.55 10.60 15.67
C GLU A 104 -2.89 11.42 14.55
N SER A 105 -1.61 11.77 14.70
CA SER A 105 -0.89 12.54 13.68
C SER A 105 -0.73 11.77 12.37
N PHE A 106 -0.47 10.46 12.43
CA PHE A 106 -0.39 9.64 11.21
C PHE A 106 -1.76 9.49 10.54
N TRP A 107 -2.84 9.47 11.32
CA TRP A 107 -4.21 9.48 10.79
C TRP A 107 -4.50 10.79 10.04
N ASP A 108 -4.20 11.93 10.65
CA ASP A 108 -4.48 13.25 10.09
C ASP A 108 -3.62 13.58 8.85
N ASP A 109 -2.36 13.11 8.82
CA ASP A 109 -1.44 13.34 7.70
C ASP A 109 -1.77 12.53 6.45
N ASN A 110 -2.63 11.50 6.55
CA ASN A 110 -2.93 10.59 5.45
C ASN A 110 -4.43 10.60 5.11
N ASP A 111 -4.78 10.89 3.85
CA ASP A 111 -6.16 10.81 3.39
C ASP A 111 -6.56 9.35 3.13
N PHE A 112 -7.15 8.71 4.15
CA PHE A 112 -7.72 7.38 4.01
C PHE A 112 -9.07 7.44 3.33
N SER A 113 -9.14 7.17 2.03
CA SER A 113 -10.38 7.29 1.24
C SER A 113 -11.41 6.17 1.48
N LEU A 114 -11.03 5.07 2.15
CA LEU A 114 -11.91 3.92 2.40
C LEU A 114 -12.84 4.18 3.59
N ASN A 115 -14.15 4.15 3.35
CA ASN A 115 -15.16 4.44 4.36
C ASN A 115 -15.12 3.46 5.53
N GLU A 116 -14.81 2.19 5.28
CA GLU A 116 -14.69 1.16 6.31
C GLU A 116 -13.59 1.50 7.32
N ILE A 117 -12.47 2.06 6.83
CA ILE A 117 -11.34 2.45 7.67
C ILE A 117 -11.68 3.70 8.50
N LYS A 118 -12.40 4.66 7.91
CA LYS A 118 -12.92 5.83 8.65
C LYS A 118 -13.85 5.42 9.78
N GLN A 119 -14.82 4.55 9.49
CA GLN A 119 -15.76 4.04 10.49
C GLN A 119 -15.03 3.30 11.64
N LEU A 120 -14.06 2.45 11.31
CA LEU A 120 -13.27 1.75 12.32
C LEU A 120 -12.54 2.72 13.25
N ASN A 121 -11.91 3.77 12.70
CA ASN A 121 -11.23 4.77 13.51
C ASN A 121 -12.18 5.56 14.43
N GLU A 122 -13.40 5.86 13.98
CA GLU A 122 -14.40 6.55 14.81
C GLU A 122 -14.96 5.69 15.96
N THR A 123 -14.88 4.36 15.85
CA THR A 123 -15.38 3.43 16.87
C THR A 123 -14.37 3.07 17.97
N ILE A 124 -13.11 3.46 17.81
CA ILE A 124 -12.00 3.17 18.74
C ILE A 124 -11.79 4.36 19.69
#